data_AF-A0A416JV18-F1
#
_entry.id   AF-A0A416JV18-F1
#
_cell.length_a   1.000
_cell.length_b   1.000
_cell.length_c   1.000
_cell.angle_alpha   90.00
_cell.angle_beta   90.00
_cell.angle_gamma   90.00
#
_symmetry.space_group_name_H-M   'P 1'
#
loop_
_entity.id
_entity.type
_entity.pdbx_description
1 polymer ?
#
loop_
_entity_poly.entity_id
_entity_poly.type
_entity_poly.pdbx_seq_one_letter_code
_entity_poly.pdbx_strand_id
1 'polypeptide(L)'
;MGQLVIHPAVLDEAQNVITPESAILYGSFIQNIANFLIIGACMFFMVKAVAMVTSKLHKEEEKPAAPAGPTTEELLAEIRDLLKEKNA
;
A
#
# COMPACT_ATOMS: atom_id res chain seq x y z
N MET A 1 7.85 12.20 -28.81
CA MET A 1 8.75 11.07 -29.14
C MET A 1 10.01 11.66 -29.74
N GLY A 2 10.94 12.10 -28.89
CA GLY A 2 12.18 12.74 -29.32
C GLY A 2 13.28 11.71 -29.53
N GLN A 3 13.91 11.74 -30.69
CA GLN A 3 15.10 10.95 -31.00
C GLN A 3 16.16 11.86 -31.62
N LEU A 4 17.40 11.72 -31.17
CA LEU A 4 18.55 12.41 -31.75
C LEU A 4 19.34 11.39 -32.57
N VAL A 5 19.30 11.53 -33.90
CA VAL A 5 20.03 10.67 -34.84
C VAL A 5 21.47 11.17 -34.90
N ILE A 6 22.43 10.35 -34.45
CA ILE A 6 23.85 10.69 -34.47
C ILE A 6 24.48 10.28 -35.80
N HIS A 7 24.00 9.18 -36.39
CA HIS A 7 24.34 8.78 -37.75
C HIS A 7 23.10 8.21 -38.47
N PRO A 8 22.72 8.79 -39.63
CA PRO A 8 21.66 8.23 -40.45
C PRO A 8 22.13 6.92 -41.09
N ALA A 9 21.19 6.00 -41.32
CA ALA A 9 21.49 4.77 -42.04
C ALA A 9 22.02 5.09 -43.44
N VAL A 10 23.20 4.54 -43.80
CA VAL A 10 23.71 4.60 -45.16
C VAL A 10 23.19 3.39 -45.93
N LEU A 11 22.48 3.67 -47.03
CA LEU A 11 21.87 2.69 -47.93
C LEU A 11 22.74 2.51 -49.19
N ASP A 12 22.86 1.27 -49.65
CA ASP A 12 23.40 0.87 -50.97
C ASP A 12 22.46 1.32 -52.13
N GLU A 13 22.94 1.37 -53.37
CA GLU A 13 22.14 1.51 -54.60
C GLU A 13 20.98 0.48 -54.67
N ALA A 14 21.14 -0.67 -54.01
CA ALA A 14 20.09 -1.69 -53.85
C ALA A 14 19.15 -1.49 -52.65
N GLN A 15 19.16 -0.33 -51.99
CA GLN A 15 18.41 0.00 -50.76
C GLN A 15 18.68 -0.93 -49.56
N ASN A 16 19.78 -1.67 -49.56
CA ASN A 16 20.19 -2.46 -48.40
C ASN A 16 20.92 -1.58 -47.37
N VAL A 17 20.58 -1.74 -46.10
CA VAL A 17 21.19 -1.01 -44.98
C VAL A 17 22.59 -1.56 -44.74
N ILE A 18 23.62 -0.79 -45.09
CA ILE A 18 25.02 -1.18 -44.90
C ILE A 18 25.52 -0.78 -43.50
N THR A 19 24.94 0.30 -42.95
CA THR A 19 25.16 0.74 -41.57
C THR A 19 23.83 1.07 -40.90
N PRO A 20 23.53 0.47 -39.73
CA PRO A 20 22.28 0.73 -39.02
C PRO A 20 22.23 2.16 -38.48
N GLU A 21 21.03 2.74 -38.44
CA GLU A 21 20.80 4.05 -37.83
C GLU A 21 21.13 4.01 -36.34
N SER A 22 21.95 4.96 -35.89
CA SER A 22 22.25 5.14 -34.47
C SER A 22 21.51 6.38 -33.96
N ALA A 23 20.39 6.14 -33.29
CA ALA A 23 19.56 7.17 -32.70
C ALA A 23 19.47 7.00 -31.17
N ILE A 24 19.71 8.10 -30.44
CA ILE A 24 19.50 8.14 -29.00
C ILE A 24 18.03 8.47 -28.73
N LEU A 25 17.28 7.48 -28.26
CA LEU A 25 15.86 7.58 -27.93
C LEU A 25 15.63 8.19 -26.54
N TYR A 26 16.13 9.41 -26.31
CA TYR A 26 16.00 10.10 -25.01
C TYR A 26 14.53 10.31 -24.60
N GLY A 27 13.63 10.48 -25.57
CA GLY A 27 12.20 10.59 -25.29
C GLY A 27 11.62 9.31 -24.67
N SER A 28 12.01 8.14 -25.19
CA SER A 28 11.57 6.84 -24.64
C SER A 28 12.17 6.58 -23.26
N PHE A 29 13.43 6.97 -23.07
CA PHE A 29 14.11 6.84 -21.78
C PHE A 29 13.42 7.65 -20.66
N ILE A 30 13.11 8.93 -20.92
CA ILE A 30 12.42 9.79 -19.96
C ILE A 30 10.98 9.29 -19.71
N GLN A 31 10.29 8.85 -20.77
CA GLN A 31 8.95 8.24 -20.65
C GLN A 31 8.98 7.03 -19.70
N ASN A 32 9.97 6.14 -19.86
CA ASN A 32 10.11 4.95 -19.01
C ASN A 32 10.42 5.32 -17.55
N ILE A 33 11.26 6.33 -17.31
CA ILE A 33 11.51 6.85 -15.95
C ILE A 33 10.23 7.41 -15.33
N ALA A 34 9.49 8.23 -16.08
CA ALA A 34 8.24 8.80 -15.60
C ALA A 34 7.21 7.69 -15.29
N ASN A 35 7.09 6.69 -16.16
CA ASN A 35 6.20 5.55 -15.94
C ASN A 35 6.57 4.76 -14.68
N PHE A 36 7.86 4.49 -14.47
CA PHE A 36 8.34 3.81 -13.27
C PHE A 36 8.01 4.59 -11.99
N LEU A 37 8.24 5.91 -11.99
CA LEU A 37 7.90 6.78 -10.87
C LEU A 37 6.39 6.80 -10.58
N ILE A 38 5.55 6.88 -11.63
CA ILE A 38 4.09 6.89 -11.48
C ILE A 38 3.60 5.56 -10.93
N ILE A 39 4.03 4.43 -11.49
CA ILE A 39 3.60 3.10 -11.02
C ILE A 39 4.07 2.88 -9.58
N GLY A 40 5.30 3.25 -9.25
CA GLY A 40 5.84 3.17 -7.89
C GLY A 40 5.04 4.02 -6.90
N ALA A 41 4.72 5.26 -7.26
CA ALA A 41 3.88 6.14 -6.45
C ALA A 41 2.45 5.57 -6.28
N CYS A 42 1.83 5.09 -7.36
CA CYS A 42 0.50 4.46 -7.32
C CYS A 42 0.49 3.24 -6.38
N MET A 43 1.49 2.36 -6.46
CA MET A 43 1.59 1.20 -5.57
C MET A 43 1.76 1.63 -4.11
N PHE A 44 2.57 2.66 -3.83
CA PHE A 44 2.70 3.23 -2.49
C PHE A 44 1.37 3.74 -1.95
N PHE A 45 0.63 4.53 -2.74
CA PHE A 45 -0.69 5.03 -2.35
C PHE A 45 -1.70 3.90 -2.16
N MET A 46 -1.68 2.86 -2.99
CA MET A 46 -2.58 1.71 -2.88
C MET A 46 -2.34 0.92 -1.59
N VAL A 47 -1.08 0.59 -1.28
CA VAL A 47 -0.73 -0.08 -0.02
C VAL A 47 -1.09 0.79 1.19
N LYS A 48 -0.83 2.10 1.12
CA LYS A 48 -1.18 3.05 2.19
C LYS A 48 -2.70 3.16 2.39
N ALA A 49 -3.49 3.16 1.31
CA ALA A 49 -4.94 3.20 1.37
C ALA A 49 -5.49 1.96 2.07
N VAL A 50 -5.02 0.76 1.71
CA VAL A 50 -5.42 -0.49 2.36
C VAL A 50 -5.04 -0.46 3.85
N ALA A 51 -3.80 -0.09 4.19
CA ALA A 51 -3.37 0.02 5.58
C ALA A 51 -4.20 1.04 6.39
N MET A 52 -4.59 2.17 5.79
CA MET A 52 -5.48 3.15 6.43
C MET A 52 -6.87 2.55 6.70
N VAL A 53 -7.45 1.84 5.75
CA VAL A 53 -8.78 1.21 5.93
C VAL A 53 -8.73 0.15 7.02
N THR A 54 -7.74 -0.74 7.00
CA THR A 54 -7.59 -1.78 8.04
C THR A 54 -7.37 -1.17 9.42
N SER A 55 -6.53 -0.14 9.54
CA SER A 55 -6.30 0.53 10.83
C SER A 55 -7.53 1.26 11.37
N LYS A 56 -8.37 1.83 10.49
CA LYS A 56 -9.65 2.44 10.91
C LYS A 56 -10.65 1.41 11.38
N LEU A 57 -10.76 0.27 10.70
CA LEU A 57 -11.66 -0.81 11.11
C LEU A 57 -11.27 -1.39 12.48
N HIS A 58 -9.97 -1.60 12.74
CA HIS A 58 -9.51 -2.09 14.04
C HIS A 58 -9.68 -1.06 15.17
N LYS A 59 -9.67 0.24 14.85
CA LYS A 59 -9.88 1.31 15.84
C LYS A 59 -11.34 1.47 16.26
N GLU A 60 -12.28 0.96 15.45
CA GLU A 60 -13.70 0.97 15.75
C GLU A 60 -14.11 -0.20 16.66
N GLU A 61 -13.31 -1.27 16.71
CA GLU A 61 -13.43 -2.36 17.69
C GLU A 61 -12.90 -1.99 19.09
N GLU A 62 -12.06 -0.96 19.20
CA GLU A 62 -11.81 -0.23 20.47
C GLU A 62 -12.96 0.74 20.81
N LYS A 63 -14.21 0.32 20.58
CA LYS A 63 -15.33 0.90 21.32
C LYS A 63 -15.04 0.64 22.81
N PRO A 64 -15.21 1.62 23.72
CA PRO A 64 -14.81 1.47 25.12
C PRO A 64 -15.37 0.14 25.62
N ALA A 65 -14.49 -0.76 26.06
CA ALA A 65 -14.89 -2.05 26.60
C ALA A 65 -16.08 -1.77 27.52
N ALA A 66 -17.26 -2.30 27.14
CA ALA A 66 -18.44 -2.19 27.99
C ALA A 66 -17.98 -2.60 29.39
N PRO A 67 -18.29 -1.81 30.43
CA PRO A 67 -17.71 -1.99 31.76
C PRO A 67 -17.78 -3.47 32.07
N ALA A 68 -16.61 -4.08 32.28
CA ALA A 68 -16.49 -5.50 32.53
C ALA A 68 -17.57 -5.81 33.57
N GLY A 69 -18.54 -6.65 33.20
CA GLY A 69 -19.61 -7.05 34.11
C GLY A 69 -18.97 -7.53 35.42
N PRO A 70 -19.71 -7.47 36.54
CA PRO A 70 -19.15 -7.69 37.86
C PRO A 70 -18.27 -8.93 37.85
N THR A 71 -17.03 -8.73 38.27
CA THR A 71 -16.02 -9.76 38.28
C THR A 71 -16.48 -10.91 39.17
N THR A 72 -16.01 -12.12 38.87
CA THR A 72 -16.33 -13.29 39.71
C THR A 72 -16.02 -13.04 41.19
N GLU A 73 -15.00 -12.21 41.48
CA GLU A 73 -14.64 -11.80 42.83
C GLU A 73 -15.72 -10.95 43.51
N GLU A 74 -16.34 -10.01 42.78
CA GLU A 74 -17.46 -9.19 43.30
C GLU A 74 -18.71 -10.04 43.55
N LEU A 75 -19.03 -10.96 42.65
CA LEU A 75 -20.15 -11.89 42.84
C LEU A 75 -19.94 -12.81 44.04
N LEU A 76 -18.71 -13.29 44.26
CA LEU A 76 -18.37 -14.12 45.42
C LEU A 76 -18.44 -13.33 46.73
N ALA A 77 -18.09 -12.05 46.72
CA ALA A 77 -18.24 -11.17 47.88
C ALA A 77 -19.71 -10.94 48.25
N GLU A 78 -20.57 -10.64 47.26
CA GLU A 78 -22.02 -10.51 47.47
C GLU A 78 -22.63 -11.82 48.00
N ILE A 79 -22.27 -12.98 47.43
CA ILE A 79 -22.75 -14.29 47.90
C ILE A 79 -22.35 -14.55 49.35
N ARG A 80 -21.11 -14.21 49.75
CA ARG A 80 -20.64 -14.39 51.14
C ARG A 80 -21.44 -13.53 52.11
N ASP A 81 -21.71 -12.29 51.75
CA ASP A 81 -22.40 -11.35 52.62
C ASP A 81 -23.89 -11.75 52.77
N LEU A 82 -24.54 -12.20 51.69
CA LEU A 82 -25.89 -12.78 51.73
C LEU A 82 -25.97 -14.07 52.56
N LEU A 83 -24.95 -14.93 52.50
CA LEU A 83 -24.87 -16.14 53.33
C LEU A 83 -24.67 -15.83 54.80
N LYS A 84 -23.95 -14.76 55.13
CA LYS A 84 -23.75 -14.31 56.50
C LYS A 84 -25.04 -13.71 57.08
N GLU A 85 -25.79 -12.96 56.28
CA GLU A 85 -27.08 -12.38 56.66
C GLU A 85 -28.15 -13.46 56.90
N LYS A 86 -28.18 -14.53 56.08
CA LYS A 86 -29.11 -15.66 56.28
C LYS A 86 -28.77 -16.61 57.44
N ASN A 87 -27.52 -16.62 57.90
CA ASN A 87 -27.04 -17.50 58.97
C ASN A 87 -26.81 -16.75 60.31
N ALA A 88 -27.20 -15.47 60.38
CA ALA A 88 -27.28 -14.67 61.60
C ALA A 88 -28.74 -14.62 62.09
#